data_AF-A0A5D8YVH5-F1
#
_entry.id   AF-A0A5D8YVH5-F1
#
_cell.length_a   1.000
_cell.length_b   1.000
_cell.length_c   1.000
_cell.angle_alpha   90.00
_cell.angle_beta   90.00
_cell.angle_gamma   90.00
#
_symmetry.space_group_name_H-M   'P 1'
#
loop_
_entity.id
_entity.type
_entity.pdbx_description
1 polymer ?
#
loop_
_entity_poly.entity_id
_entity_poly.type
_entity_poly.pdbx_seq_one_letter_code
_entity_poly.pdbx_strand_id
1 'polypeptide(L)'
;MAAQSKHIALSSIYFLLSALLTGLFIASKSWLYPSVGIMILVGSIAGVKWGIQVVAALTFLGKNKWLFIRHIGFACLIGSCLLFSYNLMSFLPFSRFIQSIAAIYLSLIVTIILYYRAVRNTGIGIQWFWGWLACLIIAIMLQIVVLK
;
A
#
# COMPACT_ATOMS: atom_id res chain seq x y z
N MET A 1 -12.92 -23.97 9.53
CA MET A 1 -11.74 -23.44 10.25
C MET A 1 -10.49 -23.33 9.36
N ALA A 2 -10.13 -24.36 8.59
CA ALA A 2 -8.92 -24.36 7.74
C ALA A 2 -8.86 -23.24 6.65
N ALA A 3 -9.99 -22.87 6.04
CA ALA A 3 -10.01 -21.78 5.05
C ALA A 3 -9.70 -20.41 5.70
N GLN A 4 -10.21 -20.17 6.90
CA GLN A 4 -10.01 -18.91 7.61
C GLN A 4 -8.56 -18.76 8.09
N SER A 5 -7.95 -19.82 8.64
CA SER A 5 -6.53 -19.79 9.03
C SER A 5 -5.61 -19.52 7.83
N LYS A 6 -5.93 -20.08 6.66
CA LYS A 6 -5.22 -19.77 5.40
C LYS A 6 -5.33 -18.29 5.03
N HIS A 7 -6.52 -17.69 5.13
CA HIS A 7 -6.69 -16.26 4.84
C HIS A 7 -5.91 -15.38 5.82
N ILE A 8 -5.92 -15.71 7.11
CA ILE A 8 -5.14 -14.98 8.13
C ILE A 8 -3.65 -15.06 7.80
N ALA A 9 -3.10 -16.26 7.62
CA ALA A 9 -1.69 -16.46 7.34
C ALA A 9 -1.23 -15.72 6.08
N LEU A 10 -1.99 -15.84 4.98
CA LEU A 10 -1.67 -15.12 3.74
C LEU A 10 -1.74 -13.61 3.91
N SER A 11 -2.75 -13.11 4.64
CA SER A 11 -2.87 -11.68 4.93
C SER A 11 -1.64 -11.16 5.66
N SER A 12 -1.22 -11.85 6.72
CA SER A 12 -0.05 -11.50 7.51
C SER A 12 1.23 -11.50 6.66
N ILE A 13 1.43 -12.53 5.84
CA ILE A 13 2.58 -12.61 4.93
C ILE A 13 2.56 -11.45 3.93
N TYR A 14 1.42 -11.15 3.31
CA TYR A 14 1.33 -10.07 2.33
C TYR A 14 1.62 -8.70 2.95
N PHE A 15 1.06 -8.40 4.12
CA PHE A 15 1.33 -7.14 4.82
C PHE A 15 2.78 -7.04 5.30
N LEU A 16 3.35 -8.12 5.83
CA LEU A 16 4.74 -8.14 6.29
C LEU A 16 5.71 -7.92 5.12
N LEU A 17 5.54 -8.65 4.02
CA LEU A 17 6.36 -8.46 2.82
C LEU A 17 6.16 -7.07 2.21
N SER A 18 4.92 -6.57 2.18
CA SER A 18 4.62 -5.21 1.72
C SER A 18 5.33 -4.14 2.55
N ALA A 19 5.31 -4.27 3.88
CA ALA A 19 5.99 -3.36 4.79
C ALA A 19 7.52 -3.41 4.61
N LEU A 20 8.11 -4.61 4.51
CA LEU A 20 9.54 -4.77 4.26
C LEU A 20 9.96 -4.15 2.92
N LEU A 21 9.24 -4.46 1.84
CA LEU A 21 9.55 -3.92 0.51
C LEU A 21 9.39 -2.40 0.45
N THR A 22 8.34 -1.86 1.08
CA THR A 22 8.12 -0.41 1.16
C THR A 22 9.23 0.26 1.97
N GLY A 23 9.62 -0.33 3.10
CA GLY A 23 10.74 0.16 3.91
C GLY A 23 12.06 0.14 3.16
N LEU A 24 12.35 -0.95 2.43
CA LEU A 24 13.54 -1.05 1.57
C LEU A 24 13.52 -0.01 0.45
N PHE A 25 12.36 0.24 -0.18
CA PHE A 25 12.23 1.29 -1.18
C PHE A 25 12.54 2.66 -0.58
N ILE A 26 11.92 3.01 0.56
CA ILE A 26 12.18 4.28 1.27
C ILE A 26 13.67 4.41 1.60
N ALA A 27 14.28 3.35 2.16
CA ALA A 27 15.70 3.31 2.50
C ALA A 27 16.62 3.53 1.29
N SER A 28 16.31 2.89 0.16
CA SER A 28 17.06 3.04 -1.10
C SER A 28 16.96 4.44 -1.72
N LYS A 29 16.02 5.24 -1.25
CA LYS A 29 15.72 6.59 -1.73
C LYS A 29 16.03 7.66 -0.68
N SER A 30 17.02 7.43 0.19
CA SER A 30 17.45 8.39 1.21
C SER A 30 17.70 9.81 0.67
N TRP A 31 18.12 9.96 -0.58
CA TRP A 31 18.28 11.27 -1.25
C TRP A 31 16.98 12.05 -1.46
N LEU A 32 15.80 11.41 -1.41
CA LEU A 32 14.48 12.06 -1.46
C LEU A 32 14.01 12.53 -0.07
N TYR A 33 14.67 12.10 1.00
CA TYR A 33 14.24 12.36 2.37
C TYR A 33 15.29 13.21 3.11
N PRO A 34 14.90 14.36 3.71
CA PRO A 34 15.86 15.24 4.39
C PRO A 34 16.55 14.61 5.61
N SER A 35 15.91 13.62 6.24
CA SER A 35 16.46 12.94 7.42
C SER A 35 15.85 11.56 7.62
N VAL A 36 16.51 10.72 8.43
CA VAL A 36 16.00 9.40 8.86
C VAL A 36 14.66 9.54 9.60
N GLY A 37 14.47 10.61 10.38
CA GLY A 37 13.21 10.88 11.07
C GLY A 37 12.04 11.04 10.09
N ILE A 38 12.27 11.74 8.97
CA ILE A 38 11.27 11.90 7.92
C ILE A 38 10.98 10.57 7.20
N MET A 39 12.00 9.74 6.97
CA MET A 39 11.81 8.39 6.39
C MET A 39 10.90 7.52 7.27
N ILE A 40 11.15 7.53 8.59
CA ILE A 40 10.34 6.81 9.57
C ILE A 40 8.91 7.37 9.58
N LEU A 41 8.75 8.70 9.56
CA LEU A 41 7.44 9.34 9.55
C LEU A 41 6.62 8.98 8.30
N VAL A 42 7.22 9.04 7.11
CA VAL A 42 6.56 8.66 5.85
C VAL A 42 6.18 7.17 5.85
N GLY A 43 7.08 6.30 6.31
CA GLY A 43 6.80 4.87 6.49
C GLY A 43 5.66 4.63 7.50
N SER A 44 5.64 5.40 8.59
CA SER A 44 4.60 5.32 9.63
C SER A 44 3.24 5.76 9.08
N ILE A 45 3.17 6.84 8.29
CA ILE A 45 1.93 7.27 7.63
C ILE A 45 1.37 6.14 6.74
N ALA A 46 2.23 5.48 5.96
CA ALA A 46 1.82 4.36 5.12
C ALA A 46 1.32 3.16 5.97
N GLY A 47 2.06 2.81 7.02
CA GLY A 47 1.70 1.72 7.94
C GLY A 47 0.40 1.97 8.70
N VAL A 48 0.20 3.18 9.24
CA VAL A 48 -1.03 3.57 9.95
C VAL A 48 -2.23 3.50 9.02
N LYS A 49 -2.11 3.95 7.76
CA LYS A 49 -3.17 3.83 6.77
C LYS A 49 -3.60 2.37 6.59
N TRP A 50 -2.66 1.43 6.50
CA TRP A 50 -2.97 0.00 6.42
C TRP A 50 -3.59 -0.52 7.72
N GLY A 51 -3.04 -0.13 8.88
CA GLY A 51 -3.55 -0.51 10.19
C GLY A 51 -5.01 -0.11 10.39
N ILE A 52 -5.37 1.15 10.09
CA ILE A 52 -6.75 1.65 10.14
C ILE A 52 -7.67 0.79 9.27
N GLN A 53 -7.23 0.41 8.07
CA GLN A 53 -8.01 -0.40 7.13
C GLN A 53 -8.24 -1.82 7.64
N VAL A 54 -7.21 -2.44 8.22
CA VAL A 54 -7.31 -3.77 8.82
C VAL A 54 -8.24 -3.74 10.03
N VAL A 55 -8.07 -2.77 10.93
CA VAL A 55 -8.94 -2.62 12.12
C VAL A 55 -10.39 -2.39 11.69
N ALA A 56 -10.64 -1.47 10.75
CA ALA A 56 -11.99 -1.23 10.24
C ALA A 56 -12.60 -2.52 9.64
N ALA A 57 -11.84 -3.25 8.82
CA ALA A 57 -12.30 -4.50 8.24
C ALA A 57 -12.64 -5.56 9.31
N LEU A 58 -11.83 -5.68 10.36
CA LEU A 58 -12.08 -6.61 11.47
C LEU A 58 -13.35 -6.27 12.25
N THR A 59 -13.63 -4.98 12.45
CA THR A 59 -14.79 -4.49 13.21
C THR A 59 -16.09 -4.56 12.41
N PHE A 60 -16.07 -4.19 11.13
CA PHE A 60 -17.31 -3.92 10.38
C PHE A 60 -17.68 -4.97 9.31
N LEU A 61 -16.75 -5.81 8.84
CA LEU A 61 -17.02 -6.72 7.70
C LEU A 61 -17.46 -8.14 8.09
N GLY A 62 -17.69 -8.40 9.37
CA GLY A 62 -18.30 -9.64 9.86
C GLY A 62 -17.60 -10.92 9.34
N LYS A 63 -18.31 -11.71 8.52
CA LYS A 63 -17.82 -12.97 7.94
C LYS A 63 -16.83 -12.78 6.79
N ASN A 64 -16.90 -11.66 6.07
CA ASN A 64 -16.07 -11.40 4.88
C ASN A 64 -14.72 -10.74 5.20
N LYS A 65 -14.49 -10.37 6.47
CA LYS A 65 -13.31 -9.62 6.92
C LYS A 65 -11.98 -10.24 6.46
N TRP A 66 -11.76 -11.52 6.68
CA TRP A 66 -10.46 -12.14 6.38
C TRP A 66 -10.22 -12.34 4.88
N LEU A 67 -11.28 -12.57 4.10
CA LEU A 67 -11.18 -12.63 2.65
C LEU A 67 -10.82 -11.25 2.08
N PHE A 68 -11.47 -10.20 2.59
CA PHE A 68 -11.18 -8.82 2.23
C PHE A 68 -9.76 -8.41 2.64
N ILE A 69 -9.37 -8.63 3.90
CA ILE A 69 -8.04 -8.36 4.45
C ILE A 69 -6.96 -9.04 3.61
N ARG A 70 -7.18 -10.28 3.16
CA ARG A 70 -6.25 -10.97 2.25
C ARG A 70 -6.10 -10.23 0.93
N HIS A 71 -7.20 -9.83 0.29
CA HIS A 71 -7.14 -9.16 -1.02
C HIS A 71 -6.49 -7.78 -0.93
N ILE A 72 -6.75 -7.02 0.14
CA ILE A 72 -6.09 -5.73 0.35
C ILE A 72 -4.60 -5.91 0.67
N GLY A 73 -4.23 -6.93 1.45
CA GLY A 73 -2.84 -7.28 1.70
C GLY A 73 -2.11 -7.62 0.41
N PHE A 74 -2.74 -8.42 -0.45
CA PHE A 74 -2.22 -8.72 -1.79
C PHE A 74 -2.06 -7.47 -2.65
N ALA A 75 -3.05 -6.56 -2.66
CA ALA A 75 -2.95 -5.29 -3.37
C ALA A 75 -1.76 -4.44 -2.88
N CYS A 76 -1.55 -4.38 -1.55
CA CYS A 76 -0.42 -3.66 -0.96
C CYS A 76 0.92 -4.30 -1.34
N LEU A 77 1.02 -5.63 -1.34
CA LEU A 77 2.21 -6.35 -1.77
C LEU A 77 2.53 -6.05 -3.24
N ILE A 78 1.55 -6.13 -4.14
CA ILE A 78 1.76 -5.81 -5.57
C ILE A 78 2.18 -4.36 -5.74
N GLY A 79 1.52 -3.41 -5.05
CA GLY A 79 1.93 -2.01 -5.05
C GLY A 79 3.38 -1.83 -4.58
N SER A 80 3.79 -2.55 -3.53
CA SER A 80 5.16 -2.48 -2.99
C SER A 80 6.18 -3.05 -3.99
N CYS A 81 5.87 -4.16 -4.65
CA CYS A 81 6.72 -4.71 -5.72
C CYS A 81 6.85 -3.73 -6.89
N LEU A 82 5.76 -3.05 -7.26
CA LEU A 82 5.76 -2.10 -8.37
C LEU A 82 6.59 -0.85 -8.10
N LEU A 83 6.87 -0.50 -6.85
CA LEU A 83 7.84 0.57 -6.54
C LEU A 83 9.24 0.26 -7.09
N PHE A 84 9.60 -1.02 -7.17
CA PHE A 84 10.88 -1.47 -7.74
C PHE A 84 10.88 -1.51 -9.27
N SER A 85 9.74 -1.23 -9.93
CA SER A 85 9.72 -1.03 -11.39
C SER A 85 10.64 0.11 -11.83
N TYR A 86 10.97 1.04 -10.92
CA TYR A 86 12.04 2.03 -11.10
C TYR A 86 13.36 1.40 -11.58
N ASN A 87 13.76 0.24 -11.03
CA ASN A 87 14.99 -0.44 -11.43
C ASN A 87 14.92 -0.99 -12.85
N LEU A 88 13.72 -1.30 -13.35
CA LEU A 88 13.52 -1.70 -14.75
C LEU A 88 13.56 -0.49 -15.67
N MET A 89 13.16 0.69 -15.17
CA MET A 89 13.21 1.95 -15.91
C MET A 89 14.62 2.55 -15.97
N SER A 90 15.62 2.00 -15.26
CA SER A 90 16.98 2.54 -15.25
C SER A 90 17.68 2.48 -16.61
N PHE A 91 17.19 1.64 -17.53
CA PHE A 91 17.68 1.53 -18.91
C PHE A 91 17.14 2.64 -19.83
N LEU A 92 16.16 3.44 -19.37
CA LEU A 92 15.57 4.52 -20.13
C LEU A 92 16.31 5.85 -19.88
N PRO A 93 16.41 6.75 -20.88
CA PRO A 93 17.13 8.02 -20.78
C PRO A 93 16.35 9.11 -20.01
N PHE A 94 15.76 8.75 -18.87
CA PHE A 94 15.05 9.68 -17.98
C PHE A 94 15.83 9.93 -16.69
N SER A 95 15.57 11.06 -16.02
CA SER A 95 16.20 11.33 -14.72
C SER A 95 15.72 10.35 -13.65
N ARG A 96 16.57 10.05 -12.67
CA ARG A 96 16.23 9.16 -11.53
C ARG A 96 14.99 9.64 -10.77
N PHE A 97 14.76 10.95 -10.75
CA PHE A 97 13.57 11.55 -10.15
C PHE A 97 12.29 11.19 -10.92
N ILE A 98 12.28 11.41 -12.24
CA ILE A 98 11.14 11.08 -13.11
C ILE A 98 10.81 9.59 -13.04
N GLN A 99 11.83 8.73 -13.12
CA GLN A 99 11.65 7.28 -13.00
C GLN A 99 11.03 6.89 -11.64
N SER A 100 11.45 7.53 -10.55
CA SER A 100 10.93 7.22 -9.20
C SER A 100 9.47 7.65 -9.06
N ILE A 101 9.14 8.82 -9.59
CA ILE A 101 7.75 9.32 -9.66
C ILE A 101 6.89 8.37 -10.50
N ALA A 102 7.35 7.95 -11.67
CA ALA A 102 6.63 7.04 -12.54
C ALA A 102 6.32 5.70 -11.83
N ALA A 103 7.29 5.14 -11.10
CA ALA A 103 7.10 3.92 -10.32
C ALA A 103 6.06 4.09 -9.19
N ILE A 104 6.07 5.24 -8.51
CA ILE A 104 5.07 5.59 -7.47
C ILE A 104 3.68 5.70 -8.10
N TYR A 105 3.53 6.42 -9.21
CA TYR A 105 2.24 6.54 -9.92
C TYR A 105 1.72 5.19 -10.39
N LEU A 106 2.57 4.35 -10.98
CA LEU A 106 2.20 2.99 -11.40
C LEU A 106 1.70 2.15 -10.22
N SER A 107 2.45 2.17 -9.12
CA SER A 107 2.09 1.49 -7.88
C SER A 107 0.72 1.96 -7.35
N LEU A 108 0.47 3.28 -7.33
CA LEU A 108 -0.81 3.85 -6.91
C LEU A 108 -1.96 3.39 -7.79
N ILE A 109 -1.84 3.51 -9.11
CA ILE A 109 -2.90 3.14 -10.07
C ILE A 109 -3.27 1.66 -9.91
N VAL A 110 -2.28 0.77 -9.91
CA VAL A 110 -2.53 -0.67 -9.78
C VAL A 110 -3.14 -0.99 -8.43
N THR A 111 -2.67 -0.37 -7.34
CA THR A 111 -3.23 -0.60 -6.01
C THR A 111 -4.69 -0.14 -5.92
N ILE A 112 -5.04 0.99 -6.53
CA ILE A 112 -6.44 1.48 -6.63
C ILE A 112 -7.32 0.47 -7.36
N ILE A 113 -6.87 -0.03 -8.52
CA ILE A 113 -7.62 -1.02 -9.31
C ILE A 113 -7.80 -2.33 -8.52
N LEU A 114 -6.75 -2.83 -7.88
CA LEU A 114 -6.80 -4.05 -7.09
C LEU A 114 -7.69 -3.89 -5.85
N TYR A 115 -7.69 -2.72 -5.20
CA TYR A 115 -8.57 -2.46 -4.08
C TYR A 115 -10.05 -2.41 -4.52
N TYR A 116 -10.35 -1.76 -5.64
CA TYR A 116 -11.69 -1.79 -6.23
C TYR A 116 -12.14 -3.22 -6.53
N ARG A 117 -11.27 -4.03 -7.13
CA ARG A 117 -11.54 -5.46 -7.36
C ARG A 117 -11.74 -6.22 -6.05
N ALA A 118 -10.97 -5.93 -5.00
CA ALA A 118 -11.13 -6.55 -3.69
C ALA A 118 -12.53 -6.29 -3.10
N VAL A 119 -13.02 -5.06 -3.20
CA VAL A 119 -14.37 -4.65 -2.79
C VAL A 119 -15.44 -5.41 -3.56
N ARG A 120 -15.33 -5.47 -4.90
CA ARG A 120 -16.29 -6.18 -5.76
C ARG A 120 -16.29 -7.69 -5.52
N ASN A 121 -15.11 -8.31 -5.42
CA ASN A 121 -14.97 -9.76 -5.26
C ASN A 121 -15.41 -10.28 -3.88
N THR A 122 -15.48 -9.39 -2.89
CA THR A 122 -15.94 -9.75 -1.53
C THR A 122 -17.41 -9.42 -1.28
N GLY A 123 -18.09 -8.84 -2.27
CA GLY A 123 -19.50 -8.47 -2.16
C GLY A 123 -19.78 -7.39 -1.11
N ILE A 124 -18.77 -6.61 -0.72
CA ILE A 124 -18.96 -5.52 0.26
C ILE A 124 -19.38 -4.23 -0.46
N GLY A 125 -20.02 -3.32 0.29
CA GLY A 125 -20.53 -2.06 -0.25
C GLY A 125 -19.41 -1.18 -0.84
N ILE A 126 -19.71 -0.48 -1.95
CA ILE A 126 -18.75 0.39 -2.63
C ILE A 126 -18.25 1.55 -1.77
N GLN A 127 -18.98 1.90 -0.70
CA GLN A 127 -18.56 2.89 0.29
C GLN A 127 -17.18 2.58 0.89
N TRP A 128 -16.81 1.31 1.01
CA TRP A 128 -15.47 0.89 1.46
C TRP A 128 -14.35 1.34 0.53
N PHE A 129 -14.61 1.36 -0.78
CA PHE A 129 -13.66 1.86 -1.77
C PHE A 129 -13.47 3.38 -1.61
N TRP A 130 -14.57 4.12 -1.48
CA TRP A 130 -14.51 5.58 -1.31
C TRP A 130 -13.86 6.01 0.01
N GLY A 131 -14.20 5.35 1.12
CA GLY A 131 -13.54 5.60 2.40
C GLY A 131 -12.04 5.30 2.36
N TRP A 132 -11.66 4.20 1.69
CA TRP A 132 -10.25 3.89 1.46
C TRP A 132 -9.53 4.94 0.60
N LEU A 133 -10.18 5.39 -0.48
CA LEU A 133 -9.62 6.38 -1.39
C LEU A 133 -9.43 7.74 -0.68
N ALA A 134 -10.37 8.14 0.18
CA ALA A 134 -10.22 9.31 1.03
C ALA A 134 -9.01 9.19 1.97
N CYS A 135 -8.85 8.04 2.65
CA CYS A 135 -7.66 7.78 3.47
C CYS A 135 -6.36 7.80 2.66
N LEU A 136 -6.38 7.32 1.40
CA LEU A 136 -5.23 7.37 0.50
C LEU A 136 -4.86 8.82 0.16
N ILE A 137 -5.84 9.65 -0.20
CA ILE A 137 -5.62 11.07 -0.51
C ILE A 137 -5.02 11.80 0.69
N ILE A 138 -5.57 11.60 1.90
CA ILE A 138 -5.06 12.20 3.13
C ILE A 138 -3.61 11.76 3.37
N ALA A 139 -3.31 10.47 3.24
CA ALA A 139 -1.96 9.94 3.42
C ALA A 139 -0.96 10.56 2.43
N ILE A 140 -1.33 10.69 1.16
CA ILE A 140 -0.50 11.33 0.13
C ILE A 140 -0.25 12.81 0.48
N MET A 141 -1.29 13.54 0.89
CA MET A 141 -1.15 14.95 1.28
C MET A 141 -0.22 15.12 2.48
N LEU A 142 -0.37 14.28 3.52
CA LEU A 142 0.52 14.28 4.67
C LEU A 142 1.97 13.99 4.27
N GLN A 143 2.19 13.01 3.40
CA GLN A 143 3.53 12.69 2.91
C GLN A 143 4.16 13.85 2.12
N ILE A 144 3.38 14.55 1.28
CA ILE A 144 3.87 15.73 0.55
C ILE A 144 4.22 16.87 1.51
N VAL A 145 3.39 17.12 2.53
CA VAL A 145 3.64 18.18 3.52
C VAL A 145 4.90 17.90 4.32
N VAL A 146 5.12 16.65 4.71
CA VAL A 146 6.30 16.23 5.49
C VAL A 146 7.59 16.23 4.66
N LEU A 147 7.48 16.14 3.33
CA LEU A 147 8.62 16.15 2.40
C LEU A 147 9.03 17.56 1.93
N LYS A 148 8.24 18.58 2.25
CA LYS A 148 8.60 19.99 2.02
C LYS A 148 9.50 20.50 3.15
#